data_AF-A0AAE8MQM6-F1
#
_entry.id   AF-A0AAE8MQM6-F1
#
_cell.length_a   1.000
_cell.length_b   1.000
_cell.length_c   1.000
_cell.angle_alpha   90.00
_cell.angle_beta   90.00
_cell.angle_gamma   90.00
#
_symmetry.space_group_name_H-M   'P 1'
#
loop_
_entity.id
_entity.type
_entity.pdbx_description
1 polymer ?
#
loop_
_entity_poly.entity_id
_entity_poly.type
_entity_poly.pdbx_seq_one_letter_code
_entity_poly.pdbx_strand_id
1 'polypeptide(L)'
;MAAVAREVTPPCHLNPLLFNGHVQTMWTATKQEGPTVHYKRKVFDSDNKTCPGTYSVDFVEEPFEESDSTLPPHTVFYNDSELAGLGSDDTRPQLVVLHGLSGGSHEIYLRHAIAPLVESGDWEICVVNSRGCAMSPITSGVLYNARATWDIRQTVKWLRKKFPNRPLYGLGFSLGANILTNYCGEEGLDCQLKAAIVCSNPFNLEVSNKALRRTLLGKEVYQRVMGNSMKELAKRHKVAIETHTCLDYERLASITYLYEFDRELQCPLWGYPTEDAYYRDASSTDAVLAIRIPFLAVHAVDDPIAVDEAVPYREFEANPYTAIVATSLGGHLCWFELGGGRWFAKPVCNFLNKMQFEIDGVGDGAPSEKKSVDGRAQSPYPTGYQGANFQPMRRKMHISHD
;
A
#
# COMPACT_ATOMS: atom_id res chain seq x y z
N MET A 1 -9.57 -5.30 -18.43
CA MET A 1 -9.82 -4.82 -17.05
C MET A 1 -11.07 -3.98 -16.87
N ALA A 2 -11.40 -3.04 -17.76
CA ALA A 2 -12.60 -2.18 -17.58
C ALA A 2 -13.94 -2.94 -17.42
N ALA A 3 -14.12 -4.08 -18.09
CA ALA A 3 -15.31 -4.94 -17.91
C ALA A 3 -15.38 -5.51 -16.48
N VAL A 4 -14.28 -6.14 -16.04
CA VAL A 4 -14.12 -6.63 -14.66
C VAL A 4 -14.41 -5.54 -13.64
N ALA A 5 -13.82 -4.35 -13.80
CA ALA A 5 -14.04 -3.23 -12.88
C ALA A 5 -15.52 -2.85 -12.75
N ARG A 6 -16.29 -2.89 -13.85
CA ARG A 6 -17.74 -2.62 -13.82
C ARG A 6 -18.53 -3.72 -13.10
N GLU A 7 -18.16 -4.98 -13.31
CA GLU A 7 -18.85 -6.12 -12.69
C GLU A 7 -18.60 -6.20 -11.18
N VAL A 8 -17.38 -5.94 -10.73
CA VAL A 8 -17.00 -6.08 -9.31
C VAL A 8 -17.43 -4.86 -8.47
N THR A 9 -17.88 -3.78 -9.11
CA THR A 9 -18.25 -2.53 -8.44
C THR A 9 -19.75 -2.47 -8.19
N PRO A 10 -20.24 -2.72 -6.96
CA PRO A 10 -21.66 -2.60 -6.66
C PRO A 10 -22.09 -1.13 -6.58
N PRO A 11 -23.41 -0.84 -6.58
CA PRO A 11 -23.91 0.51 -6.30
C PRO A 11 -23.30 1.11 -5.02
N CYS A 12 -22.93 2.39 -5.07
CA CYS A 12 -22.30 3.11 -3.98
C CYS A 12 -23.32 4.01 -3.26
N HIS A 13 -23.82 3.53 -2.12
CA HIS A 13 -24.80 4.24 -1.29
C HIS A 13 -24.17 4.65 0.03
N LEU A 14 -23.62 5.87 0.07
CA LEU A 14 -22.94 6.40 1.24
C LEU A 14 -23.92 7.05 2.22
N ASN A 15 -23.48 7.19 3.46
CA ASN A 15 -24.23 7.88 4.50
C ASN A 15 -24.45 9.36 4.09
N PRO A 16 -25.71 9.82 3.90
CA PRO A 16 -25.99 11.17 3.42
C PRO A 16 -25.57 12.27 4.40
N LEU A 17 -25.35 11.94 5.68
CA LEU A 17 -24.83 12.89 6.67
C LEU A 17 -23.33 13.19 6.48
N LEU A 18 -22.62 12.32 5.76
CA LEU A 18 -21.20 12.47 5.44
C LEU A 18 -21.09 12.97 3.99
N PHE A 19 -21.63 14.17 3.75
CA PHE A 19 -21.96 14.72 2.44
C PHE A 19 -20.77 15.29 1.63
N ASN A 20 -19.55 15.24 2.17
CA ASN A 20 -18.33 15.62 1.44
C ASN A 20 -17.11 14.84 1.96
N GLY A 21 -16.03 14.87 1.18
CA GLY A 21 -14.83 14.10 1.47
C GLY A 21 -14.12 14.51 2.75
N HIS A 22 -14.23 15.77 3.18
CA HIS A 22 -13.68 16.20 4.45
C HIS A 22 -14.40 15.54 5.63
N VAL A 23 -15.74 15.57 5.62
CA VAL A 23 -16.57 14.98 6.67
C VAL A 23 -16.41 13.46 6.70
N GLN A 24 -16.39 12.80 5.53
CA GLN A 24 -16.06 11.37 5.41
C GLN A 24 -14.70 11.05 6.06
N THR A 25 -13.66 11.80 5.69
CA THR A 25 -12.30 11.59 6.19
C THR A 25 -12.19 11.85 7.69
N MET A 26 -12.79 12.91 8.21
CA MET A 26 -12.74 13.25 9.64
C MET A 26 -13.52 12.27 10.51
N TRP A 27 -14.62 11.71 10.00
CA TRP A 27 -15.44 10.74 10.74
C TRP A 27 -14.67 9.47 11.12
N THR A 28 -13.61 9.13 10.40
CA THR A 28 -12.74 8.01 10.78
C THR A 28 -12.06 8.20 12.13
N ALA A 29 -11.81 9.45 12.54
CA ALA A 29 -11.17 9.75 13.81
C ALA A 29 -12.13 9.60 15.01
N THR A 30 -13.45 9.55 14.76
CA THR A 30 -14.47 9.50 15.82
C THR A 30 -14.99 8.09 16.10
N LYS A 31 -14.75 7.11 15.23
CA LYS A 31 -15.19 5.71 15.41
C LYS A 31 -14.02 4.82 15.81
N GLN A 32 -14.15 4.12 16.94
CA GLN A 32 -13.11 3.22 17.45
C GLN A 32 -13.39 1.73 17.17
N GLU A 33 -14.64 1.36 16.85
CA GLU A 33 -15.00 -0.05 16.67
C GLU A 33 -14.95 -0.44 15.19
N GLY A 34 -14.21 -1.52 14.91
CA GLY A 34 -14.11 -2.18 13.61
C GLY A 34 -13.94 -3.69 13.81
N PRO A 35 -14.05 -4.51 12.75
CA PRO A 35 -14.04 -5.96 12.85
C PRO A 35 -12.79 -6.51 13.55
N THR A 36 -12.95 -7.41 14.51
CA THR A 36 -11.80 -8.03 15.20
C THR A 36 -11.11 -9.01 14.27
N VAL A 37 -9.78 -8.89 14.16
CA VAL A 37 -8.92 -9.81 13.40
C VAL A 37 -7.74 -10.14 14.30
N HIS A 38 -7.42 -11.42 14.42
CA HIS A 38 -6.31 -11.92 15.22
C HIS A 38 -5.08 -12.13 14.34
N TYR A 39 -3.91 -11.79 14.87
CA TYR A 39 -2.66 -11.82 14.13
C TYR A 39 -1.53 -12.50 14.89
N LYS A 40 -0.70 -13.27 14.18
CA LYS A 40 0.63 -13.65 14.64
C LYS A 40 1.71 -12.95 13.84
N ARG A 41 2.65 -12.33 14.55
CA ARG A 41 3.72 -11.51 14.00
C ARG A 41 4.96 -12.34 13.75
N LYS A 42 5.52 -12.19 12.55
CA LYS A 42 6.88 -12.58 12.21
C LYS A 42 7.74 -11.34 11.95
N VAL A 43 8.94 -11.32 12.52
CA VAL A 43 9.97 -10.32 12.20
C VAL A 43 10.89 -10.87 11.10
N PHE A 44 11.29 -9.99 10.20
CA PHE A 44 12.20 -10.24 9.09
C PHE A 44 13.42 -9.34 9.21
N ASP A 45 14.60 -9.92 9.02
CA ASP A 45 15.81 -9.16 8.71
C ASP A 45 15.79 -8.78 7.24
N SER A 46 15.93 -7.48 6.97
CA SER A 46 15.96 -6.94 5.61
C SER A 46 17.13 -7.51 4.81
N ASP A 47 16.84 -8.09 3.65
CA ASP A 47 17.87 -8.54 2.69
C ASP A 47 18.42 -7.39 1.83
N ASN A 48 17.83 -6.20 1.94
CA ASN A 48 18.29 -5.00 1.26
C ASN A 48 19.54 -4.42 1.93
N LYS A 49 20.68 -4.49 1.22
CA LYS A 49 21.98 -3.96 1.68
C LYS A 49 21.99 -2.43 1.85
N THR A 50 21.25 -1.70 1.04
CA THR A 50 21.16 -0.22 1.09
C THR A 50 20.28 0.24 2.24
N CYS A 51 19.29 -0.55 2.61
CA CYS A 51 18.31 -0.23 3.65
C CYS A 51 18.26 -1.37 4.67
N PRO A 52 19.30 -1.57 5.49
CA PRO A 52 19.35 -2.64 6.47
C PRO A 52 18.35 -2.40 7.61
N GLY A 53 18.18 -3.41 8.46
CA GLY A 53 17.31 -3.38 9.63
C GLY A 53 16.24 -4.46 9.57
N THR A 54 15.18 -4.29 10.35
CA THR A 54 14.07 -5.25 10.41
C THR A 54 12.75 -4.61 10.04
N TYR A 55 11.83 -5.46 9.56
CA TYR A 55 10.41 -5.14 9.40
C TYR A 55 9.59 -6.32 9.90
N SER A 56 8.27 -6.12 10.09
CA SER A 56 7.40 -7.18 10.58
C SER A 56 6.25 -7.45 9.61
N VAL A 57 5.76 -8.68 9.64
CA VAL A 57 4.58 -9.12 8.90
C VAL A 57 3.64 -9.80 9.88
N ASP A 58 2.40 -9.33 9.91
CA ASP A 58 1.32 -9.89 10.73
C ASP A 58 0.48 -10.82 9.88
N PHE A 59 0.43 -12.10 10.22
CA PHE A 59 -0.36 -13.11 9.55
C PHE A 59 -1.69 -13.26 10.28
N VAL A 60 -2.80 -13.24 9.54
CA VAL A 60 -4.12 -13.49 10.12
C VAL A 60 -4.17 -14.93 10.62
N GLU A 61 -4.69 -15.11 11.82
CA GLU A 61 -4.82 -16.40 12.49
C GLU A 61 -6.22 -16.56 13.07
N GLU A 62 -6.57 -17.81 13.38
CA GLU A 62 -7.78 -18.13 14.12
C GLU A 62 -7.79 -17.41 15.49
N PRO A 63 -8.97 -17.08 16.05
CA PRO A 63 -9.06 -16.39 17.32
C PRO A 63 -8.30 -17.11 18.46
N PHE A 64 -7.54 -16.34 19.23
CA PHE A 64 -6.79 -16.82 20.40
C PHE A 64 -6.93 -15.86 21.59
N GLU A 65 -6.71 -16.36 22.81
CA GLU A 65 -6.83 -15.60 24.06
C GLU A 65 -5.52 -14.93 24.50
N GLU A 66 -4.39 -15.35 23.94
CA GLU A 66 -3.08 -14.78 24.24
C GLU A 66 -3.02 -13.27 23.94
N SER A 67 -2.22 -12.54 24.73
CA SER A 67 -2.01 -11.12 24.52
C SER A 67 -0.56 -10.74 24.80
N ASP A 68 -0.06 -9.75 24.06
CA ASP A 68 1.26 -9.17 24.21
C ASP A 68 1.11 -7.65 24.32
N SER A 69 1.51 -7.08 25.46
CA SER A 69 1.37 -5.64 25.72
C SER A 69 2.34 -4.77 24.92
N THR A 70 3.33 -5.39 24.27
CA THR A 70 4.28 -4.72 23.38
C THR A 70 3.78 -4.61 21.94
N LEU A 71 2.64 -5.22 21.64
CA LEU A 71 2.04 -5.29 20.31
C LEU A 71 0.66 -4.63 20.29
N PRO A 72 0.12 -4.32 19.09
CA PRO A 72 -1.26 -3.90 18.97
C PRO A 72 -2.22 -4.98 19.50
N PRO A 73 -3.46 -4.59 19.90
CA PRO A 73 -4.46 -5.55 20.35
C PRO A 73 -4.69 -6.69 19.35
N HIS A 74 -4.92 -7.90 19.88
CA HIS A 74 -5.12 -9.13 19.10
C HIS A 74 -3.91 -9.53 18.24
N THR A 75 -2.70 -9.10 18.62
CA THR A 75 -1.45 -9.53 17.98
C THR A 75 -0.50 -10.15 19.01
N VAL A 76 0.07 -11.31 18.68
CA VAL A 76 1.18 -11.94 19.43
C VAL A 76 2.30 -12.32 18.46
N PHE A 77 3.50 -12.64 18.94
CA PHE A 77 4.54 -13.19 18.07
C PHE A 77 4.28 -14.67 17.80
N TYR A 78 4.70 -15.16 16.63
CA TYR A 78 4.92 -16.59 16.48
C TYR A 78 6.06 -17.05 17.36
N ASN A 79 5.92 -18.21 17.99
CA ASN A 79 7.03 -18.89 18.65
C ASN A 79 7.88 -19.68 17.63
N ASP A 80 9.08 -20.13 18.05
CA ASP A 80 10.03 -20.81 17.17
C ASP A 80 9.47 -22.10 16.56
N SER A 81 8.67 -22.85 17.31
CA SER A 81 8.03 -24.08 16.81
C SER A 81 6.99 -23.77 15.74
N GLU A 82 6.19 -22.72 15.93
CA GLU A 82 5.21 -22.28 14.94
C GLU A 82 5.91 -21.79 13.67
N LEU A 83 6.94 -20.95 13.79
CA LEU A 83 7.73 -20.47 12.66
C LEU A 83 8.37 -21.61 11.86
N ALA A 84 8.88 -22.63 12.56
CA ALA A 84 9.44 -23.84 11.95
C ALA A 84 8.36 -24.64 11.21
N GLY A 85 7.17 -24.73 11.80
CA GLY A 85 5.99 -25.41 11.23
C GLY A 85 5.27 -24.64 10.13
N LEU A 86 5.51 -23.34 9.96
CA LEU A 86 4.94 -22.57 8.85
C LEU A 86 5.31 -23.21 7.51
N GLY A 87 4.41 -23.13 6.54
CA GLY A 87 4.61 -23.69 5.20
C GLY A 87 3.55 -24.71 4.87
N SER A 88 3.14 -24.71 3.61
CA SER A 88 2.09 -25.58 3.10
C SER A 88 2.20 -25.65 1.59
N ASP A 89 1.86 -26.80 1.03
CA ASP A 89 1.73 -27.01 -0.41
C ASP A 89 0.27 -26.85 -0.88
N ASP A 90 -0.61 -26.29 -0.04
CA ASP A 90 -1.97 -25.95 -0.43
C ASP A 90 -2.02 -24.85 -1.50
N THR A 91 -3.21 -24.69 -2.08
CA THR A 91 -3.50 -23.72 -3.14
C THR A 91 -4.34 -22.55 -2.64
N ARG A 92 -4.47 -22.36 -1.31
CA ARG A 92 -5.31 -21.28 -0.76
C ARG A 92 -4.70 -19.93 -1.16
N PRO A 93 -5.48 -19.00 -1.74
CA PRO A 93 -4.94 -17.71 -2.15
C PRO A 93 -4.43 -16.91 -0.93
N GLN A 94 -3.26 -16.29 -1.09
CA GLN A 94 -2.64 -15.46 -0.07
C GLN A 94 -2.72 -13.98 -0.48
N LEU A 95 -3.36 -13.16 0.34
CA LEU A 95 -3.41 -11.71 0.20
C LEU A 95 -2.30 -11.05 1.03
N VAL A 96 -1.49 -10.22 0.37
CA VAL A 96 -0.46 -9.39 1.00
C VAL A 96 -0.95 -7.94 1.06
N VAL A 97 -1.08 -7.41 2.27
CA VAL A 97 -1.71 -6.11 2.52
C VAL A 97 -0.69 -5.07 2.98
N LEU A 98 -0.74 -3.87 2.40
CA LEU A 98 0.05 -2.71 2.80
C LEU A 98 -0.84 -1.61 3.40
N HIS A 99 -0.55 -1.23 4.64
CA HIS A 99 -1.25 -0.17 5.36
C HIS A 99 -0.82 1.25 4.90
N GLY A 100 -1.60 2.26 5.29
CA GLY A 100 -1.32 3.68 5.02
C GLY A 100 -0.27 4.30 5.95
N LEU A 101 -0.15 5.63 5.94
CA LEU A 101 0.86 6.35 6.72
C LEU A 101 0.75 6.08 8.23
N SER A 102 1.84 5.61 8.83
CA SER A 102 2.08 5.43 10.29
C SER A 102 1.19 4.40 11.01
N GLY A 103 0.47 3.57 10.25
CA GLY A 103 -0.51 2.61 10.77
C GLY A 103 0.02 1.19 11.02
N GLY A 104 -0.73 0.18 10.59
CA GLY A 104 -0.39 -1.24 10.73
C GLY A 104 -1.58 -2.16 10.43
N SER A 105 -1.44 -3.44 10.76
CA SER A 105 -2.50 -4.46 10.74
C SER A 105 -3.75 -4.12 11.57
N HIS A 106 -3.58 -3.32 12.63
CA HIS A 106 -4.66 -2.90 13.54
C HIS A 106 -5.61 -1.84 12.95
N GLU A 107 -5.25 -1.25 11.81
CA GLU A 107 -6.01 -0.17 11.17
C GLU A 107 -7.44 -0.59 10.84
N ILE A 108 -8.41 0.26 11.23
CA ILE A 108 -9.84 -0.05 11.13
C ILE A 108 -10.28 -0.19 9.66
N TYR A 109 -9.84 0.72 8.78
CA TYR A 109 -10.17 0.65 7.35
C TYR A 109 -9.64 -0.64 6.71
N LEU A 110 -8.46 -1.10 7.16
CA LEU A 110 -7.81 -2.31 6.67
C LEU A 110 -8.61 -3.53 7.13
N ARG A 111 -8.93 -3.61 8.43
CA ARG A 111 -9.74 -4.71 8.99
C ARG A 111 -11.12 -4.80 8.35
N HIS A 112 -11.77 -3.67 8.06
CA HIS A 112 -13.03 -3.67 7.30
C HIS A 112 -12.90 -4.26 5.89
N ALA A 113 -11.75 -4.09 5.24
CA ALA A 113 -11.54 -4.59 3.89
C ALA A 113 -11.28 -6.10 3.87
N ILE A 114 -10.55 -6.61 4.87
CA ILE A 114 -10.13 -8.02 4.90
C ILE A 114 -11.11 -8.91 5.66
N ALA A 115 -11.92 -8.38 6.58
CA ALA A 115 -12.81 -9.19 7.41
C ALA A 115 -13.73 -10.13 6.61
N PRO A 116 -14.36 -9.71 5.49
CA PRO A 116 -15.17 -10.64 4.70
C PRO A 116 -14.37 -11.79 4.08
N LEU A 117 -13.09 -11.57 3.78
CA LEU A 117 -12.19 -12.61 3.25
C LEU A 117 -11.75 -13.56 4.38
N VAL A 118 -11.49 -13.03 5.58
CA VAL A 118 -11.19 -13.85 6.77
C VAL A 118 -12.39 -14.73 7.12
N GLU A 119 -13.58 -14.13 7.20
CA GLU A 119 -14.84 -14.83 7.54
C GLU A 119 -15.21 -15.93 6.53
N SER A 120 -14.79 -15.79 5.27
CA SER A 120 -15.02 -16.84 4.25
C SER A 120 -14.20 -18.11 4.51
N GLY A 121 -13.05 -18.01 5.17
CA GLY A 121 -12.09 -19.11 5.34
C GLY A 121 -11.31 -19.49 4.07
N ASP A 122 -11.59 -18.84 2.94
CA ASP A 122 -11.00 -19.15 1.64
C ASP A 122 -9.67 -18.46 1.39
N TRP A 123 -9.26 -17.51 2.25
CA TRP A 123 -8.08 -16.67 2.06
C TRP A 123 -7.13 -16.73 3.23
N GLU A 124 -5.85 -16.78 2.89
CA GLU A 124 -4.76 -16.51 3.82
C GLU A 124 -4.38 -15.04 3.68
N ILE A 125 -4.13 -14.34 4.78
CA ILE A 125 -3.89 -12.90 4.72
C ILE A 125 -2.70 -12.55 5.58
N CYS A 126 -1.82 -11.71 5.06
CA CYS A 126 -0.74 -11.12 5.84
C CYS A 126 -0.63 -9.63 5.57
N VAL A 127 -0.23 -8.87 6.58
CA VAL A 127 -0.04 -7.41 6.53
C VAL A 127 1.43 -7.12 6.73
N VAL A 128 2.06 -6.49 5.75
CA VAL A 128 3.44 -6.00 5.90
C VAL A 128 3.38 -4.69 6.66
N ASN A 129 3.91 -4.70 7.88
CA ASN A 129 4.04 -3.49 8.68
C ASN A 129 5.31 -2.76 8.27
N SER A 130 5.12 -1.51 7.89
CA SER A 130 6.21 -0.59 7.58
C SER A 130 7.13 -0.42 8.79
N ARG A 131 8.42 -0.19 8.55
CA ARG A 131 9.43 -0.12 9.63
C ARG A 131 9.07 0.95 10.66
N GLY A 132 9.14 0.56 11.93
CA GLY A 132 8.74 1.39 13.07
C GLY A 132 7.24 1.41 13.38
N CYS A 133 6.40 0.92 12.47
CA CYS A 133 4.94 0.96 12.58
C CYS A 133 4.40 -0.28 13.32
N ALA A 134 3.11 -0.25 13.65
CA ALA A 134 2.43 -1.33 14.38
C ALA A 134 3.16 -1.78 15.67
N MET A 135 3.79 -0.83 16.39
CA MET A 135 4.62 -1.07 17.58
C MET A 135 5.85 -1.97 17.35
N SER A 136 6.32 -2.08 16.10
CA SER A 136 7.58 -2.77 15.78
C SER A 136 8.77 -1.84 16.01
N PRO A 137 9.83 -2.27 16.71
CA PRO A 137 11.08 -1.51 16.81
C PRO A 137 11.77 -1.44 15.44
N ILE A 138 12.57 -0.40 15.22
CA ILE A 138 13.57 -0.40 14.15
C ILE A 138 14.93 -0.82 14.70
N THR A 139 15.69 -1.56 13.89
CA THR A 139 17.07 -2.00 14.20
C THR A 139 18.11 -1.29 13.33
N SER A 140 17.69 -0.22 12.64
CA SER A 140 18.54 0.67 11.86
C SER A 140 18.04 2.10 12.02
N GLY A 141 18.73 3.06 11.37
CA GLY A 141 18.31 4.46 11.33
C GLY A 141 17.17 4.75 10.35
N VAL A 142 16.63 3.71 9.71
CA VAL A 142 15.72 3.83 8.57
C VAL A 142 14.32 3.42 8.99
N LEU A 143 13.37 4.37 8.89
CA LEU A 143 11.94 4.09 8.93
C LEU A 143 11.49 3.53 7.57
N TYR A 144 10.47 4.13 6.97
CA TYR A 144 9.97 3.78 5.65
C TYR A 144 9.48 5.06 4.96
N ASN A 145 9.29 5.00 3.65
CA ASN A 145 8.76 6.11 2.87
C ASN A 145 7.96 5.59 1.67
N ALA A 146 7.44 6.51 0.85
CA ALA A 146 6.60 6.17 -0.30
C ALA A 146 7.31 5.33 -1.38
N ARG A 147 8.64 5.27 -1.35
CA ARG A 147 9.50 4.54 -2.29
C ARG A 147 9.81 3.11 -1.81
N ALA A 148 9.30 2.71 -0.65
CA ALA A 148 9.69 1.51 0.09
C ALA A 148 9.23 0.15 -0.46
N THR A 149 9.67 -0.20 -1.67
CA THR A 149 9.22 -1.44 -2.35
C THR A 149 10.00 -2.70 -1.93
N TRP A 150 11.11 -2.58 -1.19
CA TRP A 150 11.95 -3.74 -0.85
C TRP A 150 11.32 -4.67 0.19
N ASP A 151 10.63 -4.16 1.21
CA ASP A 151 10.04 -4.99 2.27
C ASP A 151 8.86 -5.85 1.73
N ILE A 152 8.04 -5.29 0.83
CA ILE A 152 7.02 -6.06 0.10
C ILE A 152 7.66 -7.07 -0.85
N ARG A 153 8.71 -6.68 -1.59
CA ARG A 153 9.43 -7.58 -2.50
C ARG A 153 10.03 -8.77 -1.75
N GLN A 154 10.65 -8.55 -0.60
CA GLN A 154 11.20 -9.60 0.24
C GLN A 154 10.08 -10.50 0.80
N THR A 155 8.98 -9.91 1.26
CA THR A 155 7.81 -10.67 1.74
C THR A 155 7.25 -11.58 0.65
N VAL A 156 7.04 -11.07 -0.56
CA VAL A 156 6.51 -11.86 -1.68
C VAL A 156 7.46 -13.00 -2.07
N LYS A 157 8.77 -12.75 -2.14
CA LYS A 157 9.78 -13.79 -2.39
C LYS A 157 9.76 -14.87 -1.31
N TRP A 158 9.65 -14.47 -0.04
CA TRP A 158 9.56 -15.40 1.07
C TRP A 158 8.29 -16.24 1.02
N LEU A 159 7.13 -15.62 0.76
CA LEU A 159 5.85 -16.31 0.63
C LEU A 159 5.88 -17.33 -0.52
N ARG A 160 6.42 -16.94 -1.69
CA ARG A 160 6.56 -17.86 -2.83
C ARG A 160 7.43 -19.07 -2.50
N LYS A 161 8.47 -18.90 -1.67
CA LYS A 161 9.33 -20.00 -1.23
C LYS A 161 8.65 -20.89 -0.17
N LYS A 162 7.94 -20.27 0.77
CA LYS A 162 7.33 -20.96 1.93
C LYS A 162 6.00 -21.65 1.58
N PHE A 163 5.29 -21.11 0.59
CA PHE A 163 3.99 -21.56 0.11
C PHE A 163 3.98 -21.61 -1.44
N PRO A 164 4.66 -22.60 -2.04
CA PRO A 164 4.95 -22.61 -3.48
C PRO A 164 3.71 -22.58 -4.36
N ASN A 165 2.64 -23.24 -3.93
CA ASN A 165 1.41 -23.43 -4.70
C ASN A 165 0.34 -22.35 -4.45
N ARG A 166 0.51 -21.48 -3.44
CA ARG A 166 -0.45 -20.41 -3.14
C ARG A 166 -0.37 -19.31 -4.22
N PRO A 167 -1.50 -18.95 -4.86
CA PRO A 167 -1.59 -17.71 -5.64
C PRO A 167 -1.42 -16.51 -4.71
N LEU A 168 -0.66 -15.49 -5.13
CA LEU A 168 -0.38 -14.31 -4.30
C LEU A 168 -1.11 -13.08 -4.85
N TYR A 169 -1.73 -12.29 -3.97
CA TYR A 169 -2.47 -11.07 -4.33
C TYR A 169 -1.99 -9.87 -3.52
N GLY A 170 -2.18 -8.67 -4.05
CA GLY A 170 -1.83 -7.43 -3.37
C GLY A 170 -3.05 -6.58 -3.01
N LEU A 171 -3.05 -6.00 -1.81
CA LEU A 171 -3.98 -4.94 -1.41
C LEU A 171 -3.21 -3.79 -0.75
N GLY A 172 -3.42 -2.56 -1.21
CA GLY A 172 -2.74 -1.39 -0.65
C GLY A 172 -3.70 -0.26 -0.30
N PHE A 173 -3.38 0.49 0.75
CA PHE A 173 -4.14 1.66 1.20
C PHE A 173 -3.26 2.90 1.28
N SER A 174 -3.71 4.04 0.74
CA SER A 174 -3.02 5.32 0.87
C SER A 174 -1.52 5.22 0.53
N LEU A 175 -0.60 5.51 1.46
CA LEU A 175 0.83 5.36 1.22
C LEU A 175 1.24 3.92 0.84
N GLY A 176 0.64 2.90 1.45
CA GLY A 176 0.82 1.49 1.08
C GLY A 176 0.31 1.16 -0.32
N ALA A 177 -0.75 1.84 -0.77
CA ALA A 177 -1.19 1.77 -2.16
C ALA A 177 -0.15 2.32 -3.14
N ASN A 178 0.49 3.45 -2.80
CA ASN A 178 1.57 4.01 -3.62
C ASN A 178 2.78 3.06 -3.71
N ILE A 179 3.17 2.48 -2.57
CA ILE A 179 4.26 1.48 -2.50
C ILE A 179 3.91 0.24 -3.34
N LEU A 180 2.71 -0.31 -3.20
CA LEU A 180 2.26 -1.49 -3.96
C LEU A 180 2.22 -1.20 -5.46
N THR A 181 1.74 -0.01 -5.86
CA THR A 181 1.70 0.40 -7.28
C THR A 181 3.10 0.50 -7.85
N ASN A 182 4.04 1.10 -7.13
CA ASN A 182 5.45 1.14 -7.53
C ASN A 182 6.05 -0.26 -7.63
N TYR A 183 5.82 -1.13 -6.64
CA TYR A 183 6.27 -2.52 -6.67
C TYR A 183 5.75 -3.25 -7.93
N CYS A 184 4.45 -3.21 -8.21
CA CYS A 184 3.88 -3.87 -9.39
C CYS A 184 4.43 -3.29 -10.70
N GLY A 185 4.70 -1.98 -10.77
CA GLY A 185 5.31 -1.35 -11.95
C GLY A 185 6.80 -1.68 -12.11
N GLU A 186 7.54 -1.84 -11.01
CA GLU A 186 8.96 -2.23 -11.02
C GLU A 186 9.14 -3.67 -11.47
N GLU A 187 8.34 -4.59 -10.93
CA GLU A 187 8.42 -6.00 -11.30
C GLU A 187 7.89 -6.24 -12.73
N GLY A 188 6.88 -5.46 -13.17
CA GLY A 188 6.34 -5.55 -14.52
C GLY A 188 5.89 -6.98 -14.86
N LEU A 189 6.54 -7.60 -15.85
CA LEU A 189 6.27 -8.99 -16.26
C LEU A 189 6.75 -10.04 -15.25
N ASP A 190 7.71 -9.69 -14.40
CA ASP A 190 8.26 -10.58 -13.38
C ASP A 190 7.49 -10.50 -12.05
N CYS A 191 6.40 -9.72 -12.00
CA CYS A 191 5.57 -9.59 -10.82
C CYS A 191 4.97 -10.94 -10.42
N GLN A 192 5.25 -11.37 -9.18
CA GLN A 192 4.78 -12.65 -8.65
C GLN A 192 3.36 -12.62 -8.09
N LEU A 193 2.75 -11.43 -8.02
CA LEU A 193 1.35 -11.25 -7.67
C LEU A 193 0.48 -11.54 -8.90
N LYS A 194 -0.64 -12.24 -8.69
CA LYS A 194 -1.61 -12.60 -9.72
C LYS A 194 -2.56 -11.45 -10.03
N ALA A 195 -2.94 -10.66 -9.03
CA ALA A 195 -3.65 -9.39 -9.19
C ALA A 195 -3.38 -8.48 -7.98
N ALA A 196 -3.63 -7.18 -8.14
CA ALA A 196 -3.55 -6.23 -7.04
C ALA A 196 -4.67 -5.19 -7.08
N ILE A 197 -5.11 -4.75 -5.90
CA ILE A 197 -6.08 -3.66 -5.75
C ILE A 197 -5.54 -2.59 -4.80
N VAL A 198 -5.76 -1.32 -5.12
CA VAL A 198 -5.33 -0.18 -4.30
C VAL A 198 -6.47 0.77 -4.00
N CYS A 199 -6.52 1.30 -2.78
CA CYS A 199 -7.55 2.23 -2.33
C CYS A 199 -6.94 3.57 -1.91
N SER A 200 -7.51 4.68 -2.40
CA SER A 200 -7.06 6.06 -2.13
C SER A 200 -5.55 6.28 -2.32
N ASN A 201 -5.00 5.78 -3.44
CA ASN A 201 -3.58 5.93 -3.76
C ASN A 201 -3.22 7.40 -4.09
N PRO A 202 -2.27 8.04 -3.40
CA PRO A 202 -1.72 9.33 -3.80
C PRO A 202 -0.70 9.17 -4.95
N PHE A 203 -1.17 8.86 -6.16
CA PHE A 203 -0.34 8.52 -7.33
C PHE A 203 0.74 9.56 -7.67
N ASN A 204 0.43 10.85 -7.48
CA ASN A 204 1.37 11.94 -7.60
C ASN A 204 1.51 12.68 -6.26
N LEU A 205 2.60 12.38 -5.55
CA LEU A 205 2.87 12.91 -4.22
C LEU A 205 3.18 14.40 -4.26
N GLU A 206 3.82 14.89 -5.32
CA GLU A 206 4.16 16.31 -5.46
C GLU A 206 2.89 17.15 -5.62
N VAL A 207 1.98 16.70 -6.49
CA VAL A 207 0.67 17.33 -6.70
C VAL A 207 -0.17 17.26 -5.42
N SER A 208 -0.25 16.09 -4.78
CA SER A 208 -1.00 15.90 -3.53
C SER A 208 -0.48 16.80 -2.41
N ASN A 209 0.85 16.90 -2.23
CA ASN A 209 1.47 17.79 -1.25
C ASN A 209 1.18 19.26 -1.54
N LYS A 210 1.28 19.68 -2.82
CA LYS A 210 0.93 21.04 -3.23
C LYS A 210 -0.54 21.34 -2.94
N ALA A 211 -1.46 20.43 -3.28
CA ALA A 211 -2.89 20.60 -3.04
C ALA A 211 -3.21 20.74 -1.55
N LEU A 212 -2.62 19.89 -0.70
CA LEU A 212 -2.74 20.00 0.75
C LEU A 212 -2.26 21.37 1.28
N ARG A 213 -1.26 22.00 0.64
CA ARG A 213 -0.76 23.32 1.06
C ARG A 213 -1.60 24.50 0.55
N ARG A 214 -2.51 24.29 -0.40
CA ARG A 214 -3.33 25.37 -1.01
C ARG A 214 -4.46 25.84 -0.10
N THR A 215 -4.99 24.97 0.75
CA THR A 215 -6.13 25.29 1.62
C THR A 215 -5.74 25.31 3.09
N LEU A 216 -6.44 26.13 3.89
CA LEU A 216 -6.22 26.17 5.33
C LEU A 216 -6.50 24.80 5.96
N LEU A 217 -7.56 24.11 5.50
CA LEU A 217 -7.90 22.79 5.99
C LEU A 217 -6.86 21.73 5.60
N GLY A 218 -6.40 21.77 4.35
CA GLY A 218 -5.28 20.98 3.85
C GLY A 218 -4.04 21.08 4.72
N LYS A 219 -3.61 22.32 4.99
CA LYS A 219 -2.35 22.62 5.66
C LYS A 219 -2.43 22.44 7.17
N GLU A 220 -3.44 23.03 7.80
CA GLU A 220 -3.51 23.12 9.26
C GLU A 220 -4.18 21.90 9.91
N VAL A 221 -4.91 21.10 9.15
CA VAL A 221 -5.49 19.83 9.64
C VAL A 221 -4.73 18.64 9.07
N TYR A 222 -4.82 18.35 7.77
CA TYR A 222 -4.27 17.09 7.25
C TYR A 222 -2.75 17.02 7.29
N GLN A 223 -2.04 18.03 6.77
CA GLN A 223 -0.57 18.08 6.81
C GLN A 223 -0.01 18.09 8.22
N ARG A 224 -0.66 18.82 9.14
CA ARG A 224 -0.26 18.89 10.54
C ARG A 224 -0.51 17.58 11.27
N VAL A 225 -1.67 16.94 11.09
CA VAL A 225 -1.98 15.64 11.72
C VAL A 225 -1.04 14.55 11.21
N MET A 226 -0.82 14.46 9.89
CA MET A 226 0.13 13.49 9.33
C MET A 226 1.57 13.76 9.77
N GLY A 227 2.00 15.03 9.79
CA GLY A 227 3.32 15.44 10.29
C GLY A 227 3.52 15.08 11.76
N ASN A 228 2.54 15.35 12.62
CA ASN A 228 2.57 14.96 14.02
C ASN A 228 2.62 13.44 14.20
N SER A 229 1.88 12.67 13.40
CA SER A 229 1.92 11.21 13.46
C SER A 229 3.31 10.65 13.14
N MET A 230 3.94 11.18 12.09
CA MET A 230 5.31 10.79 11.72
C MET A 230 6.35 11.26 12.73
N LYS A 231 6.17 12.44 13.32
CA LYS A 231 7.00 12.94 14.43
C LYS A 231 6.93 12.04 15.65
N GLU A 232 5.74 11.63 16.09
CA GLU A 232 5.60 10.71 17.22
C GLU A 232 6.12 9.30 16.89
N LEU A 233 6.05 8.88 15.62
CA LEU A 233 6.72 7.67 15.16
C LEU A 233 8.24 7.78 15.31
N ALA A 234 8.87 8.84 14.80
CA ALA A 234 10.30 9.07 14.94
C ALA A 234 10.73 9.17 16.42
N LYS A 235 9.90 9.81 17.26
CA LYS A 235 10.15 9.94 18.69
C LYS A 235 10.17 8.61 19.44
N ARG A 236 9.27 7.69 19.10
CA ARG A 236 9.29 6.32 19.66
C ARG A 236 10.58 5.58 19.34
N HIS A 237 11.21 5.91 18.21
CA HIS A 237 12.45 5.29 17.74
C HIS A 237 13.68 6.19 17.89
N LYS A 238 13.60 7.24 18.72
CA LYS A 238 14.67 8.24 18.89
C LYS A 238 16.04 7.61 19.10
N VAL A 239 16.15 6.66 20.03
CA VAL A 239 17.42 6.00 20.38
C VAL A 239 18.03 5.30 19.15
N ALA A 240 17.23 4.56 18.39
CA ALA A 240 17.71 3.86 17.20
C ALA A 240 18.11 4.86 16.09
N ILE A 241 17.33 5.91 15.89
CA ILE A 241 17.64 6.97 14.92
C ILE A 241 18.95 7.67 15.28
N GLU A 242 19.14 8.10 16.54
CA GLU A 242 20.37 8.76 17.00
C GLU A 242 21.58 7.83 16.97
N THR A 243 21.38 6.53 17.20
CA THR A 243 22.47 5.53 17.17
C THR A 243 22.99 5.28 15.75
N HIS A 244 22.09 5.30 14.76
CA HIS A 244 22.40 4.87 13.40
C HIS A 244 22.47 6.03 12.38
N THR A 245 22.23 7.27 12.80
CA THR A 245 22.19 8.43 11.92
C THR A 245 22.85 9.63 12.59
N CYS A 246 23.27 10.62 11.80
CA CYS A 246 23.76 11.90 12.29
C CYS A 246 22.68 13.01 12.20
N LEU A 247 21.40 12.64 12.22
CA LEU A 247 20.29 13.58 12.09
C LEU A 247 20.21 14.50 13.32
N ASP A 248 19.90 15.77 13.06
CA ASP A 248 19.58 16.73 14.12
C ASP A 248 18.17 16.45 14.65
N TYR A 249 18.11 15.77 15.78
CA TYR A 249 16.84 15.41 16.40
C TYR A 249 16.06 16.64 16.90
N GLU A 250 16.70 17.75 17.25
CA GLU A 250 16.00 18.98 17.64
C GLU A 250 15.24 19.57 16.45
N ARG A 251 15.82 19.51 15.24
CA ARG A 251 15.11 19.89 14.02
C ARG A 251 13.92 18.97 13.76
N LEU A 252 14.08 17.66 13.91
CA LEU A 252 12.96 16.70 13.82
C LEU A 252 11.87 16.97 14.86
N ALA A 253 12.25 17.34 16.09
CA ALA A 253 11.32 17.68 17.16
C ALA A 253 10.61 19.02 16.92
N SER A 254 11.14 19.89 16.06
CA SER A 254 10.56 21.20 15.74
C SER A 254 9.54 21.18 14.58
N ILE A 255 9.47 20.09 13.82
CA ILE A 255 8.58 20.01 12.66
C ILE A 255 7.10 20.11 13.07
N THR A 256 6.30 20.65 12.16
CA THR A 256 4.85 20.79 12.28
C THR A 256 4.11 20.07 11.15
N TYR A 257 4.64 20.12 9.92
CA TYR A 257 3.95 19.60 8.74
C TYR A 257 4.66 18.39 8.15
N LEU A 258 3.91 17.53 7.45
CA LEU A 258 4.45 16.31 6.83
C LEU A 258 5.62 16.60 5.87
N TYR A 259 5.53 17.65 5.05
CA TYR A 259 6.64 18.00 4.15
C TYR A 259 7.94 18.41 4.87
N GLU A 260 7.84 18.87 6.12
CA GLU A 260 9.02 19.16 6.95
C GLU A 260 9.61 17.87 7.51
N PHE A 261 8.77 16.89 7.88
CA PHE A 261 9.23 15.55 8.22
C PHE A 261 10.00 14.93 7.06
N ASP A 262 9.43 15.00 5.86
CA ASP A 262 10.07 14.46 4.66
C ASP A 262 11.39 15.16 4.36
N ARG A 263 11.47 16.49 4.55
CA ARG A 263 12.71 17.25 4.35
C ARG A 263 13.79 16.93 5.38
N GLU A 264 13.44 16.87 6.67
CA GLU A 264 14.42 16.77 7.75
C GLU A 264 14.80 15.31 8.08
N LEU A 265 13.95 14.33 7.75
CA LEU A 265 14.21 12.91 7.98
C LEU A 265 14.39 12.12 6.69
N GLN A 266 13.41 12.15 5.79
CA GLN A 266 13.43 11.27 4.61
C GLN A 266 14.52 11.71 3.62
N CYS A 267 14.64 13.00 3.35
CA CYS A 267 15.60 13.46 2.35
C CYS A 267 17.05 13.11 2.73
N PRO A 268 17.54 13.36 3.96
CA PRO A 268 18.90 13.00 4.32
C PRO A 268 19.13 11.49 4.39
N LEU A 269 18.16 10.70 4.90
CA LEU A 269 18.32 9.25 5.01
C LEU A 269 18.33 8.54 3.65
N TRP A 270 17.66 9.12 2.66
CA TRP A 270 17.49 8.52 1.34
C TRP A 270 18.29 9.23 0.24
N GLY A 271 19.12 10.22 0.61
CA GLY A 271 19.97 10.95 -0.32
C GLY A 271 19.21 11.87 -1.28
N TYR A 272 17.96 12.24 -0.97
CA TYR A 272 17.23 13.22 -1.79
C TYR A 272 17.71 14.64 -1.47
N PRO A 273 18.00 15.47 -2.49
CA PRO A 273 18.48 16.84 -2.27
C PRO A 273 17.38 17.80 -1.81
N THR A 274 16.11 17.45 -2.05
CA THR A 274 14.93 18.26 -1.71
C THR A 274 13.72 17.35 -1.51
N GLU A 275 12.72 17.77 -0.74
CA GLU A 275 11.46 17.02 -0.60
C GLU A 275 10.73 16.85 -1.94
N ASP A 276 10.85 17.82 -2.86
CA ASP A 276 10.24 17.72 -4.18
C ASP A 276 10.94 16.65 -5.04
N ALA A 277 12.25 16.46 -4.88
CA ALA A 277 12.97 15.37 -5.55
C ALA A 277 12.50 14.00 -5.02
N TYR A 278 12.30 13.89 -3.71
CA TYR A 278 11.69 12.71 -3.09
C TYR A 278 10.28 12.46 -3.63
N TYR A 279 9.40 13.46 -3.63
CA TYR A 279 8.02 13.29 -4.10
C TYR A 279 7.94 12.88 -5.57
N ARG A 280 8.78 13.43 -6.44
CA ARG A 280 8.83 13.03 -7.84
C ARG A 280 9.28 11.58 -8.02
N ASP A 281 10.34 11.16 -7.33
CA ASP A 281 10.86 9.79 -7.42
C ASP A 281 9.90 8.76 -6.83
N ALA A 282 9.30 9.07 -5.70
CA ALA A 282 8.45 8.14 -4.98
C ALA A 282 7.00 8.07 -5.50
N SER A 283 6.57 9.02 -6.35
CA SER A 283 5.25 8.98 -7.00
C SER A 283 5.07 7.71 -7.84
N SER A 284 3.85 7.16 -7.87
CA SER A 284 3.52 5.93 -8.60
C SER A 284 2.82 6.16 -9.95
N THR A 285 2.69 7.41 -10.40
CA THR A 285 2.10 7.77 -11.71
C THR A 285 2.71 6.96 -12.87
N ASP A 286 4.03 7.01 -13.05
CA ASP A 286 4.69 6.28 -14.15
C ASP A 286 4.61 4.75 -14.00
N ALA A 287 4.45 4.26 -12.76
CA ALA A 287 4.36 2.83 -12.50
C ALA A 287 3.11 2.21 -13.13
N VAL A 288 2.02 2.99 -13.22
CA VAL A 288 0.77 2.55 -13.87
C VAL A 288 1.03 2.05 -15.29
N LEU A 289 1.91 2.69 -16.06
CA LEU A 289 2.24 2.27 -17.44
C LEU A 289 3.07 0.98 -17.51
N ALA A 290 3.76 0.60 -16.43
CA ALA A 290 4.65 -0.55 -16.36
C ALA A 290 4.02 -1.81 -15.77
N ILE A 291 2.86 -1.71 -15.10
CA ILE A 291 2.13 -2.85 -14.53
C ILE A 291 1.69 -3.84 -15.61
N ARG A 292 1.92 -5.14 -15.39
CA ARG A 292 1.54 -6.22 -16.33
C ARG A 292 0.67 -7.32 -15.72
N ILE A 293 0.06 -7.04 -14.57
CA ILE A 293 -0.91 -7.91 -13.90
C ILE A 293 -2.26 -7.18 -13.78
N PRO A 294 -3.39 -7.90 -13.69
CA PRO A 294 -4.68 -7.29 -13.36
C PRO A 294 -4.57 -6.38 -12.13
N PHE A 295 -4.85 -5.09 -12.33
CA PHE A 295 -4.68 -4.06 -11.32
C PHE A 295 -5.90 -3.15 -11.27
N LEU A 296 -6.50 -3.00 -10.10
CA LEU A 296 -7.68 -2.16 -9.88
C LEU A 296 -7.37 -1.05 -8.87
N ALA A 297 -7.66 0.19 -9.22
CA ALA A 297 -7.63 1.31 -8.29
C ALA A 297 -9.07 1.71 -7.89
N VAL A 298 -9.30 1.96 -6.60
CA VAL A 298 -10.53 2.55 -6.07
C VAL A 298 -10.19 3.92 -5.50
N HIS A 299 -10.84 4.95 -6.03
CA HIS A 299 -10.54 6.36 -5.75
C HIS A 299 -11.83 7.17 -5.60
N ALA A 300 -11.81 8.18 -4.74
CA ALA A 300 -12.91 9.12 -4.57
C ALA A 300 -12.45 10.50 -5.06
N VAL A 301 -13.21 11.09 -5.98
CA VAL A 301 -12.89 12.40 -6.60
C VAL A 301 -12.82 13.52 -5.56
N ASP A 302 -13.55 13.37 -4.45
CA ASP A 302 -13.58 14.31 -3.33
C ASP A 302 -12.54 14.01 -2.22
N ASP A 303 -11.59 13.09 -2.46
CA ASP A 303 -10.53 12.75 -1.50
C ASP A 303 -9.65 13.98 -1.21
N PRO A 304 -9.61 14.48 0.05
CA PRO A 304 -8.91 15.71 0.39
C PRO A 304 -7.39 15.54 0.55
N ILE A 305 -6.89 14.31 0.49
CA ILE A 305 -5.47 13.96 0.70
C ILE A 305 -4.86 13.47 -0.61
N ALA A 306 -5.41 12.40 -1.19
CA ALA A 306 -5.05 11.92 -2.51
C ALA A 306 -5.99 12.58 -3.51
N VAL A 307 -5.74 13.84 -3.87
CA VAL A 307 -6.64 14.65 -4.68
C VAL A 307 -6.81 14.13 -6.12
N ASP A 308 -7.98 14.33 -6.72
CA ASP A 308 -8.31 13.88 -8.08
C ASP A 308 -7.33 14.41 -9.15
N GLU A 309 -6.82 15.64 -8.98
CA GLU A 309 -5.81 16.22 -9.89
C GLU A 309 -4.47 15.46 -9.93
N ALA A 310 -4.23 14.58 -8.95
CA ALA A 310 -3.04 13.73 -8.88
C ALA A 310 -3.24 12.36 -9.54
N VAL A 311 -4.44 12.05 -10.04
CA VAL A 311 -4.80 10.73 -10.58
C VAL A 311 -4.44 10.61 -12.07
N PRO A 312 -3.67 9.58 -12.47
CA PRO A 312 -3.17 9.42 -13.83
C PRO A 312 -4.18 8.69 -14.73
N TYR A 313 -5.36 9.29 -14.96
CA TYR A 313 -6.45 8.66 -15.70
C TYR A 313 -6.04 8.20 -17.11
N ARG A 314 -5.19 8.96 -17.80
CA ARG A 314 -4.73 8.62 -19.16
C ARG A 314 -3.79 7.42 -19.17
N GLU A 315 -2.96 7.28 -18.15
CA GLU A 315 -2.07 6.14 -17.96
C GLU A 315 -2.87 4.87 -17.68
N PHE A 316 -3.96 4.97 -16.90
CA PHE A 316 -4.91 3.87 -16.71
C PHE A 316 -5.60 3.46 -18.02
N GLU A 317 -6.07 4.44 -18.82
CA GLU A 317 -6.69 4.17 -20.13
C GLU A 317 -5.70 3.53 -21.11
N ALA A 318 -4.43 3.93 -21.08
CA ALA A 318 -3.38 3.42 -21.97
C ALA A 318 -2.88 2.02 -21.59
N ASN A 319 -3.07 1.56 -20.35
CA ASN A 319 -2.63 0.24 -19.89
C ASN A 319 -3.79 -0.76 -19.78
N PRO A 320 -3.86 -1.79 -20.66
CA PRO A 320 -4.97 -2.77 -20.67
C PRO A 320 -5.06 -3.65 -19.41
N TYR A 321 -3.98 -3.74 -18.63
CA TYR A 321 -3.90 -4.48 -17.36
C TYR A 321 -4.45 -3.70 -16.17
N THR A 322 -4.82 -2.44 -16.37
CA THR A 322 -5.25 -1.56 -15.27
C THR A 322 -6.67 -1.08 -15.48
N ALA A 323 -7.36 -0.77 -14.38
CA ALA A 323 -8.60 0.00 -14.39
C ALA A 323 -8.69 0.82 -13.11
N ILE A 324 -9.46 1.90 -13.16
CA ILE A 324 -9.77 2.74 -12.01
C ILE A 324 -11.29 2.89 -11.86
N VAL A 325 -11.76 2.75 -10.63
CA VAL A 325 -13.13 3.05 -10.20
C VAL A 325 -13.05 4.36 -9.43
N ALA A 326 -13.59 5.42 -10.03
CA ALA A 326 -13.68 6.74 -9.41
C ALA A 326 -15.12 7.00 -8.96
N THR A 327 -15.33 7.19 -7.66
CA THR A 327 -16.61 7.61 -7.10
C THR A 327 -16.63 9.13 -6.93
N SER A 328 -17.80 9.75 -7.04
CA SER A 328 -17.93 11.20 -6.81
C SER A 328 -17.76 11.61 -5.34
N LEU A 329 -18.00 10.68 -4.42
CA LEU A 329 -17.94 10.87 -2.97
C LEU A 329 -17.25 9.66 -2.32
N GLY A 330 -16.51 9.90 -1.24
CA GLY A 330 -15.87 8.85 -0.45
C GLY A 330 -14.78 9.35 0.49
N GLY A 331 -14.19 10.52 0.24
CA GLY A 331 -13.08 11.03 1.03
C GLY A 331 -11.86 10.08 1.04
N HIS A 332 -10.90 10.34 1.94
CA HIS A 332 -9.69 9.52 2.03
C HIS A 332 -9.97 8.25 2.84
N LEU A 333 -10.01 7.08 2.18
CA LEU A 333 -10.25 5.77 2.80
C LEU A 333 -11.62 5.62 3.51
N CYS A 334 -12.61 6.48 3.26
CA CYS A 334 -13.78 6.60 4.14
C CYS A 334 -15.13 6.65 3.42
N TRP A 335 -15.40 5.72 2.49
CA TRP A 335 -16.72 5.48 1.91
C TRP A 335 -17.73 4.91 2.92
N PHE A 336 -18.09 5.67 3.95
CA PHE A 336 -18.98 5.16 5.00
C PHE A 336 -20.40 4.94 4.49
N GLU A 337 -20.92 3.75 4.76
CA GLU A 337 -22.32 3.38 4.54
C GLU A 337 -23.14 3.60 5.82
N LEU A 338 -24.47 3.61 5.68
CA LEU A 338 -25.36 3.48 6.83
C LEU A 338 -25.04 2.18 7.58
N GLY A 339 -25.02 2.22 8.91
CA GLY A 339 -24.59 1.09 9.75
C GLY A 339 -23.08 1.03 10.00
N GLY A 340 -22.27 1.87 9.35
CA GLY A 340 -20.85 2.03 9.68
C GLY A 340 -19.87 1.15 8.90
N GLY A 341 -20.36 0.34 7.97
CA GLY A 341 -19.52 -0.33 6.98
C GLY A 341 -18.83 0.67 6.05
N ARG A 342 -17.85 0.17 5.29
CA ARG A 342 -17.12 0.96 4.30
C ARG A 342 -17.31 0.33 2.93
N TRP A 343 -17.92 1.07 2.01
CA TRP A 343 -18.33 0.55 0.71
C TRP A 343 -17.16 -0.07 -0.07
N PHE A 344 -15.96 0.51 -0.01
CA PHE A 344 -14.80 0.03 -0.77
C PHE A 344 -14.38 -1.41 -0.41
N ALA A 345 -14.78 -1.94 0.75
CA ALA A 345 -14.56 -3.35 1.09
C ALA A 345 -15.23 -4.31 0.09
N LYS A 346 -16.38 -3.90 -0.47
CA LYS A 346 -17.15 -4.70 -1.44
C LYS A 346 -16.41 -4.86 -2.77
N PRO A 347 -16.01 -3.79 -3.50
CA PRO A 347 -15.22 -3.97 -4.73
C PRO A 347 -13.85 -4.61 -4.47
N VAL A 348 -13.23 -4.43 -3.28
CA VAL A 348 -12.02 -5.17 -2.90
C VAL A 348 -12.28 -6.68 -2.88
N CYS A 349 -13.28 -7.14 -2.12
CA CYS A 349 -13.59 -8.57 -2.01
C CYS A 349 -14.07 -9.15 -3.33
N ASN A 350 -14.97 -8.45 -4.04
CA ASN A 350 -15.48 -8.87 -5.34
C ASN A 350 -14.36 -9.02 -6.37
N PHE A 351 -13.41 -8.07 -6.40
CA PHE A 351 -12.28 -8.13 -7.32
C PHE A 351 -11.36 -9.31 -7.03
N LEU A 352 -10.99 -9.50 -5.75
CA LEU A 352 -10.10 -10.58 -5.34
C LEU A 352 -10.74 -11.95 -5.59
N ASN A 353 -12.00 -12.15 -5.20
CA ASN A 353 -12.72 -13.40 -5.44
C ASN A 353 -12.91 -13.67 -6.93
N LYS A 354 -13.28 -12.65 -7.72
CA LYS A 354 -13.43 -12.83 -9.18
C LYS A 354 -12.11 -13.22 -9.85
N MET A 355 -11.02 -12.55 -9.47
CA MET A 355 -9.68 -12.88 -10.00
C MET A 355 -9.27 -14.31 -9.64
N GLN A 356 -9.56 -14.76 -8.42
CA GLN A 356 -9.15 -16.08 -7.96
C GLN A 356 -10.03 -17.21 -8.47
N PHE A 357 -11.35 -17.04 -8.45
CA PHE A 357 -12.31 -18.14 -8.59
C PHE A 357 -13.08 -18.15 -9.92
N GLU A 358 -13.06 -17.04 -10.68
CA GLU A 358 -13.84 -16.93 -11.93
C GLU A 358 -13.00 -16.70 -13.18
N ILE A 359 -11.75 -16.23 -13.05
CA ILE A 359 -10.89 -15.92 -14.19
C ILE A 359 -9.79 -16.99 -14.32
N ASP A 360 -9.97 -17.87 -15.31
CA ASP A 360 -9.01 -18.93 -15.67
C ASP A 360 -7.61 -18.37 -15.99
N GLY A 361 -6.56 -19.08 -15.57
CA GLY A 361 -5.15 -18.69 -15.75
C GLY A 361 -4.59 -17.75 -14.67
N VAL A 362 -5.46 -17.18 -13.81
CA VAL A 362 -5.03 -16.47 -12.60
C VAL A 362 -4.84 -17.45 -11.43
N GLY A 363 -5.68 -18.49 -11.32
CA GLY A 363 -5.62 -19.53 -10.27
C GLY A 363 -4.61 -20.68 -10.48
N ASP A 364 -4.19 -20.95 -11.72
CA ASP A 364 -3.30 -22.10 -11.98
C ASP A 364 -1.83 -21.74 -11.78
N GLY A 365 -1.17 -22.53 -10.93
CA GLY A 365 0.25 -22.43 -10.60
C GLY A 365 1.14 -22.90 -11.75
N ALA A 366 1.32 -22.07 -12.76
CA ALA A 366 2.50 -22.11 -13.64
C ALA A 366 2.58 -20.78 -14.41
N PRO A 367 3.77 -20.23 -14.66
CA PRO A 367 3.93 -19.22 -15.71
C PRO A 367 3.70 -19.92 -17.05
N SER A 368 2.43 -20.01 -17.49
CA SER A 368 2.12 -20.47 -18.84
C SER A 368 2.82 -19.53 -19.80
N GLU A 369 3.70 -20.09 -20.63
CA GLU A 369 4.47 -19.49 -21.73
C GLU A 369 4.45 -17.97 -21.81
N LYS A 370 5.65 -17.38 -21.73
CA LYS A 370 5.94 -16.00 -22.16
C LYS A 370 5.47 -15.78 -23.60
N LYS A 371 4.17 -15.63 -23.82
CA LYS A 371 3.65 -14.91 -24.97
C LYS A 371 4.13 -13.50 -24.74
N SER A 372 5.15 -13.12 -25.50
CA SER A 372 5.56 -11.74 -25.68
C SER A 372 4.37 -10.98 -26.27
N VAL A 373 3.39 -10.65 -25.42
CA VAL A 373 2.62 -9.44 -25.62
C VAL A 373 3.67 -8.37 -25.47
N ASP A 374 4.14 -7.85 -26.60
CA ASP A 374 5.09 -6.75 -26.67
C ASP A 374 4.61 -5.74 -25.62
N GLY A 375 5.36 -5.62 -24.51
CA GLY A 375 4.93 -4.93 -23.29
C GLY A 375 4.90 -3.41 -23.46
N ARG A 376 4.51 -2.95 -24.63
CA ARG A 376 4.47 -1.58 -25.09
C ARG A 376 3.09 -1.03 -24.72
N ALA A 377 3.06 0.08 -23.99
CA ALA A 377 1.88 0.93 -24.05
C ALA A 377 1.65 1.27 -25.52
N GLN A 378 0.46 0.97 -26.06
CA GLN A 378 0.18 1.25 -27.47
C GLN A 378 0.19 2.77 -27.68
N SER A 379 1.09 3.25 -28.54
CA SER A 379 1.07 4.66 -28.95
C SER A 379 -0.19 4.91 -29.79
N PRO A 380 -1.00 5.94 -29.49
CA PRO A 380 -2.14 6.31 -30.31
C PRO A 380 -1.73 6.93 -31.66
N TYR A 381 -0.45 7.17 -31.90
CA TYR A 381 0.07 7.80 -33.12
C TYR A 381 0.59 6.78 -34.14
N PRO A 382 0.26 6.92 -35.44
CA PRO A 382 0.73 6.00 -36.49
C PRO A 382 2.26 6.00 -36.59
N THR A 383 2.85 4.80 -36.51
CA THR A 383 4.30 4.61 -36.50
C THR A 383 4.88 4.64 -37.90
N GLY A 384 5.20 5.84 -38.40
CA GLY A 384 6.11 6.03 -39.55
C GLY A 384 7.59 6.10 -39.16
N TYR A 385 7.89 6.12 -37.85
CA TYR A 385 9.23 6.34 -37.31
C TYR A 385 9.55 5.27 -36.26
N GLN A 386 10.55 4.42 -36.51
CA GLN A 386 11.14 3.53 -35.50
C GLN A 386 12.08 4.38 -34.62
N GLY A 387 11.54 5.11 -33.63
CA GLY A 387 12.38 5.98 -32.81
C GLY A 387 11.85 6.20 -31.39
N ALA A 388 12.76 6.02 -30.43
CA ALA A 388 12.67 6.22 -28.98
C ALA A 388 11.59 5.39 -28.25
N ASN A 389 12.02 4.30 -27.58
CA ASN A 389 11.20 3.55 -26.64
C ASN A 389 11.11 4.29 -25.29
N PHE A 390 9.92 4.75 -24.92
CA PHE A 390 9.65 5.24 -23.57
C PHE A 390 9.65 4.08 -22.57
N GLN A 391 10.46 4.17 -21.53
CA GLN A 391 10.50 3.23 -20.42
C GLN A 391 10.01 3.94 -19.15
N PRO A 392 8.76 3.68 -18.69
CA PRO A 392 8.14 4.45 -17.60
C PRO A 392 8.97 4.44 -16.31
N MET A 393 9.62 3.31 -16.00
CA MET A 393 10.37 3.15 -14.75
C MET A 393 11.85 3.55 -14.81
N ARG A 394 12.35 4.04 -15.95
CA ARG A 394 13.78 4.29 -16.17
C ARG A 394 14.38 5.40 -15.29
N ARG A 395 13.57 6.38 -14.89
CA ARG A 395 14.04 7.56 -14.14
C ARG A 395 13.98 7.38 -12.63
N LYS A 396 13.44 6.26 -12.14
CA LYS A 396 13.32 6.05 -10.71
C LYS A 396 14.64 5.56 -10.13
N MET A 397 14.89 5.90 -8.87
CA MET A 397 16.04 5.41 -8.14
C MET A 397 16.07 3.88 -8.22
N HIS A 398 17.09 3.35 -8.89
CA HIS A 398 17.37 1.92 -8.89
C HIS A 398 18.25 1.65 -7.67
N ILE A 399 17.73 0.88 -6.72
CA ILE A 399 18.57 0.33 -5.66
C ILE A 399 19.37 -0.79 -6.33
N SER A 400 20.65 -0.52 -6.61
CA SER A 400 21.55 -1.47 -7.27
C SER A 400 21.71 -2.74 -6.44
N HIS A 401 21.49 -3.88 -7.07
CA HIS A 401 21.83 -5.19 -6.52
C HIS A 401 23.24 -5.55 -7.03
N ASP A 402 24.25 -5.29 -6.20
CA ASP A 402 25.60 -5.87 -6.38
C ASP A 402 25.64 -7.30 -5.84
#